data_AF-A0A7K4I9R1-F1
#
_entry.id   AF-A0A7K4I9R1-F1
#
_cell.length_a   1.000
_cell.length_b   1.000
_cell.length_c   1.000
_cell.angle_alpha   90.00
_cell.angle_beta   90.00
_cell.angle_gamma   90.00
#
_symmetry.space_group_name_H-M   'P 1'
#
loop_
_entity.id
_entity.type
_entity.pdbx_description
1 polymer ?
#
loop_
_entity_poly.entity_id
_entity_poly.type
_entity_poly.pdbx_seq_one_letter_code
_entity_poly.pdbx_strand_id
1 'polypeptide(L)'
;MDKEEQKYDIEQIAAARKKAADALVEYLKTFRPEDAGTDSKHALMGPVGKLLTRLTTTGEINWEAVKGFVLSIHKNQQKGRMPASAAERLDDTVRYLAELRALLPPTKWLKTVEDLDDEVFFRVYKEKLVGQKVWVQKEFQEWLERKYKTIDRVNEIVGPDYGYSSFKDVEDPWSVPEELDDDVKEFWEERKKTKKEEQ
;
A
#
# COMPACT_ATOMS: atom_id res chain seq x y z
N MET A 1 42.69 -9.04 -22.31
CA MET A 1 41.30 -9.52 -22.19
C MET A 1 40.47 -8.35 -21.73
N ASP A 2 39.79 -7.77 -22.71
CA ASP A 2 39.05 -6.53 -22.59
C ASP A 2 37.92 -6.67 -21.57
N LYS A 3 37.99 -5.88 -20.50
CA LYS A 3 36.80 -5.54 -19.71
C LYS A 3 36.07 -4.48 -20.52
N GLU A 4 35.26 -4.90 -21.49
CA GLU A 4 34.18 -4.07 -21.97
C GLU A 4 33.23 -3.85 -20.79
N GLU A 5 33.46 -2.78 -20.04
CA GLU A 5 32.43 -2.17 -19.22
C GLU A 5 31.33 -1.73 -20.17
N GLN A 6 30.36 -2.63 -20.43
CA GLN A 6 29.06 -2.22 -20.95
C GLN A 6 28.56 -1.11 -20.04
N LYS A 7 28.62 0.12 -20.54
CA LYS A 7 28.15 1.31 -19.86
C LYS A 7 26.63 1.22 -19.86
N TYR A 8 26.09 0.49 -18.89
CA TYR A 8 24.66 0.36 -18.68
C TYR A 8 24.06 1.75 -18.59
N ASP A 9 23.03 2.01 -19.38
CA ASP A 9 22.29 3.26 -19.29
C ASP A 9 21.51 3.25 -17.97
N ILE A 10 22.09 3.95 -16.98
CA ILE A 10 21.54 4.06 -15.63
C ILE A 10 20.15 4.69 -15.67
N GLU A 11 19.92 5.65 -16.58
CA GLU A 11 18.62 6.31 -16.72
C GLU A 11 17.58 5.34 -17.29
N GLN A 12 17.96 4.54 -18.30
CA GLN A 12 17.09 3.52 -18.86
C GLN A 12 16.71 2.46 -17.83
N ILE A 13 17.66 1.98 -17.04
CA ILE A 13 17.42 1.00 -15.96
C ILE A 13 16.51 1.61 -14.89
N ALA A 14 16.75 2.86 -14.47
CA ALA A 14 15.92 3.55 -13.49
C ALA A 14 14.48 3.72 -13.98
N ALA A 15 14.30 4.11 -15.25
CA ALA A 15 12.99 4.25 -15.87
C ALA A 15 12.25 2.89 -15.97
N ALA A 16 12.95 1.82 -16.37
CA ALA A 16 12.38 0.47 -16.43
C ALA A 16 12.00 -0.05 -15.04
N ARG A 17 12.85 0.17 -14.03
CA ARG A 17 12.56 -0.17 -12.62
C ARG A 17 11.31 0.54 -12.14
N LYS A 18 11.20 1.85 -12.39
CA LYS A 18 10.02 2.63 -12.02
C LYS A 18 8.75 2.08 -12.65
N LYS A 19 8.76 1.76 -13.96
CA LYS A 19 7.62 1.16 -14.66
C LYS A 19 7.21 -0.19 -14.04
N ALA A 20 8.19 -1.04 -13.72
CA ALA A 20 7.93 -2.32 -13.06
C ALA A 20 7.32 -2.13 -11.66
N ALA A 21 7.85 -1.22 -10.84
CA ALA A 21 7.31 -0.89 -9.52
C ALA A 21 5.89 -0.33 -9.61
N ASP A 22 5.62 0.58 -10.55
CA ASP A 22 4.28 1.14 -10.78
C ASP A 22 3.27 0.05 -11.19
N ALA A 23 3.66 -0.85 -12.10
CA ALA A 23 2.80 -1.94 -12.54
C ALA A 23 2.49 -2.95 -11.42
N LEU A 24 3.49 -3.28 -10.58
CA LEU A 24 3.31 -4.14 -9.41
C LEU A 24 2.27 -3.56 -8.43
N VAL A 25 2.37 -2.26 -8.14
CA VAL A 25 1.40 -1.55 -7.28
C VAL A 25 0.01 -1.53 -7.92
N GLU A 26 -0.09 -1.23 -9.21
CA GLU A 26 -1.38 -1.24 -9.92
C GLU A 26 -2.01 -2.63 -9.96
N TYR A 27 -1.23 -3.69 -10.12
CA TYR A 27 -1.73 -5.06 -10.04
C TYR A 27 -2.30 -5.35 -8.64
N LEU A 28 -1.62 -4.93 -7.57
CA LEU A 28 -2.11 -5.12 -6.19
C LEU A 28 -3.44 -4.43 -5.90
N LYS A 29 -3.79 -3.35 -6.59
CA LYS A 29 -5.11 -2.71 -6.46
C LYS A 29 -6.27 -3.62 -6.87
N THR A 30 -6.00 -4.66 -7.65
CA THR A 30 -7.01 -5.68 -8.01
C THR A 30 -7.16 -6.80 -6.99
N PHE A 31 -6.23 -6.88 -6.05
CA PHE A 31 -6.17 -7.91 -5.03
C PHE A 31 -6.87 -7.45 -3.75
N ARG A 32 -7.77 -8.30 -3.23
CA ARG A 32 -8.43 -8.09 -1.94
C ARG A 32 -8.15 -9.31 -1.04
N PRO A 33 -7.29 -9.20 -0.02
CA PRO A 33 -6.96 -10.36 0.81
C PRO A 33 -8.20 -10.87 1.56
N GLU A 34 -8.32 -12.18 1.69
CA GLU A 34 -9.35 -12.82 2.53
C GLU A 34 -9.18 -12.42 3.99
N ASP A 35 -7.93 -12.46 4.49
CA ASP A 35 -7.55 -12.05 5.85
C ASP A 35 -7.05 -10.61 5.90
N ALA A 36 -7.94 -9.64 5.66
CA ALA A 36 -7.62 -8.21 5.61
C ALA A 36 -7.15 -7.60 6.96
N GLY A 37 -7.21 -8.37 8.05
CA GLY A 37 -6.90 -7.91 9.42
C GLY A 37 -5.44 -7.86 9.80
N THR A 38 -4.50 -8.31 8.95
CA THR A 38 -3.07 -8.34 9.29
C THR A 38 -2.28 -7.30 8.49
N ASP A 39 -1.40 -6.55 9.18
CA ASP A 39 -0.48 -5.57 8.59
C ASP A 39 0.86 -6.21 8.16
N SER A 40 0.90 -7.53 8.04
CA SER A 40 2.12 -8.23 7.63
C SER A 40 2.46 -7.89 6.17
N LYS A 41 3.76 -7.83 5.85
CA LYS A 41 4.26 -7.68 4.47
C LYS A 41 3.60 -8.69 3.53
N HIS A 42 3.41 -9.93 3.98
CA HIS A 42 2.76 -10.98 3.20
C HIS A 42 1.28 -10.70 2.91
N ALA A 43 0.53 -10.15 3.86
CA ALA A 43 -0.87 -9.81 3.64
C ALA A 43 -1.02 -8.60 2.71
N LEU A 44 -0.13 -7.61 2.83
CA LEU A 44 -0.16 -6.39 2.01
C LEU A 44 0.32 -6.64 0.57
N MET A 45 1.34 -7.47 0.40
CA MET A 45 1.92 -7.75 -0.92
C MET A 45 1.32 -8.97 -1.61
N GLY A 46 0.58 -9.82 -0.89
CA GLY A 46 -0.17 -10.96 -1.44
C GLY A 46 0.53 -11.69 -2.60
N PRO A 47 -0.10 -11.74 -3.80
CA PRO A 47 0.48 -12.39 -4.98
C PRO A 47 1.79 -11.77 -5.47
N VAL A 48 2.00 -10.46 -5.27
CA VAL A 48 3.24 -9.76 -5.67
C VAL A 48 4.42 -10.19 -4.81
N GLY A 49 4.25 -10.35 -3.50
CA GLY A 49 5.33 -10.84 -2.64
C GLY A 49 5.81 -12.24 -3.07
N LYS A 50 4.85 -13.11 -3.47
CA LYS A 50 5.16 -14.44 -4.01
C LYS A 50 5.80 -14.39 -5.41
N LEU A 51 5.36 -13.47 -6.26
CA LEU A 51 5.97 -13.20 -7.57
C LEU A 51 7.46 -12.84 -7.39
N LEU A 52 7.76 -11.80 -6.61
CA LEU A 52 9.13 -11.31 -6.45
C LEU A 52 10.03 -12.37 -5.79
N THR A 53 9.52 -13.09 -4.79
CA THR A 53 10.24 -14.25 -4.21
C THR A 53 10.60 -15.29 -5.30
N ARG A 54 9.69 -15.57 -6.24
CA ARG A 54 9.92 -16.54 -7.33
C ARG A 54 10.90 -16.02 -8.38
N LEU A 55 11.07 -14.71 -8.49
CA LEU A 55 12.01 -14.08 -9.41
C LEU A 55 13.43 -13.97 -8.87
N THR A 56 13.70 -14.41 -7.64
CA THR A 56 15.06 -14.46 -7.05
C THR A 56 15.94 -15.57 -7.64
N THR A 57 15.66 -16.02 -8.87
CA THR A 57 16.51 -16.98 -9.60
C THR A 57 17.38 -16.23 -10.61
N THR A 58 18.59 -16.73 -10.86
CA THR A 58 19.55 -16.12 -11.80
C THR A 58 19.44 -16.68 -13.22
N GLY A 59 18.73 -17.80 -13.39
CA GLY A 59 18.57 -18.52 -14.67
C GLY A 59 17.50 -17.93 -15.59
N GLU A 60 17.15 -18.69 -16.63
CA GLU A 60 16.06 -18.36 -17.53
C GLU A 60 14.72 -18.36 -16.80
N ILE A 61 13.90 -17.33 -17.08
CA ILE A 61 12.60 -17.14 -16.47
C ILE A 61 11.54 -17.45 -17.51
N ASN A 62 10.72 -18.48 -17.27
CA ASN A 62 9.52 -18.72 -18.06
C ASN A 62 8.40 -17.78 -17.57
N TRP A 63 8.27 -16.64 -18.25
CA TRP A 63 7.33 -15.58 -17.90
C TRP A 63 5.86 -16.02 -17.94
N GLU A 64 5.47 -16.90 -18.85
CA GLU A 64 4.10 -17.45 -18.89
C GLU A 64 3.81 -18.35 -17.68
N ALA A 65 4.76 -19.19 -17.29
CA ALA A 65 4.64 -20.00 -16.08
C ALA A 65 4.57 -19.13 -14.82
N VAL A 66 5.28 -18.00 -14.80
CA VAL A 66 5.20 -17.01 -13.73
C VAL A 66 3.80 -16.39 -13.65
N LYS A 67 3.20 -15.98 -14.79
CA LYS A 67 1.82 -15.46 -14.81
C LYS A 67 0.82 -16.48 -14.25
N GLY A 68 0.88 -17.73 -14.72
CA GLY A 68 0.00 -18.80 -14.25
C GLY A 68 0.13 -19.06 -12.75
N PHE A 69 1.36 -19.07 -12.22
CA PHE A 69 1.62 -19.21 -10.79
C PHE A 69 0.99 -18.06 -9.99
N VAL A 70 1.22 -16.80 -10.41
CA VAL A 70 0.72 -15.62 -9.70
C VAL A 70 -0.80 -15.53 -9.71
N LEU A 71 -1.46 -15.86 -10.84
CA LEU A 71 -2.93 -15.91 -10.91
C LEU A 71 -3.52 -16.98 -9.99
N SER A 72 -2.85 -18.13 -9.85
CA SER A 72 -3.26 -19.17 -8.91
C SER A 72 -3.23 -18.66 -7.46
N ILE A 73 -2.14 -17.98 -7.06
CA ILE A 73 -2.02 -17.35 -5.74
C ILE A 73 -3.11 -16.28 -5.54
N HIS A 74 -3.30 -15.39 -6.52
CA HIS A 74 -4.32 -14.35 -6.48
C HIS A 74 -5.70 -14.95 -6.25
N LYS A 75 -6.08 -15.94 -7.06
CA LYS A 75 -7.37 -16.61 -6.95
C LYS A 75 -7.58 -17.25 -5.58
N ASN A 76 -6.54 -17.86 -5.01
CA ASN A 76 -6.64 -18.61 -3.75
C ASN A 76 -6.60 -17.72 -2.50
N GLN A 77 -6.02 -16.52 -2.58
CA GLN A 77 -5.89 -15.61 -1.43
C GLN A 77 -6.89 -14.44 -1.48
N GLN A 78 -7.64 -14.31 -2.57
CA GLN A 78 -8.59 -13.23 -2.76
C GLN A 78 -9.93 -13.54 -2.09
N LYS A 79 -10.45 -12.54 -1.37
CA LYS A 79 -11.86 -12.48 -1.00
C LYS A 79 -12.75 -12.32 -2.25
N GLY A 80 -13.52 -13.36 -2.55
CA GLY A 80 -14.51 -13.34 -3.63
C GLY A 80 -13.92 -13.52 -5.03
N ARG A 81 -14.62 -13.02 -6.05
CA ARG A 81 -14.23 -13.24 -7.45
C ARG A 81 -13.06 -12.33 -7.86
N MET A 82 -12.08 -12.91 -8.55
CA MET A 82 -10.99 -12.15 -9.19
C MET A 82 -11.52 -11.28 -10.33
N PRO A 83 -11.21 -9.97 -10.39
CA PRO A 83 -11.64 -9.11 -11.48
C PRO A 83 -10.90 -9.48 -12.77
N ALA A 84 -11.56 -9.33 -13.93
CA ALA A 84 -10.97 -9.65 -15.23
C ALA A 84 -9.69 -8.84 -15.52
N SER A 85 -9.66 -7.57 -15.08
CA SER A 85 -8.50 -6.68 -15.21
C SER A 85 -7.26 -7.15 -14.45
N ALA A 86 -7.36 -8.11 -13.53
CA ALA A 86 -6.21 -8.68 -12.83
C ALA A 86 -5.25 -9.38 -13.81
N ALA A 87 -5.79 -10.11 -14.79
CA ALA A 87 -4.98 -10.81 -15.78
C ALA A 87 -4.23 -9.82 -16.70
N GLU A 88 -4.91 -8.77 -17.17
CA GLU A 88 -4.32 -7.71 -17.99
C GLU A 88 -3.21 -6.96 -17.25
N ARG A 89 -3.47 -6.55 -16.00
CA ARG A 89 -2.46 -5.85 -15.18
C ARG A 89 -1.28 -6.74 -14.84
N LEU A 90 -1.49 -8.04 -14.66
CA LEU A 90 -0.39 -8.99 -14.47
C LEU A 90 0.44 -9.15 -15.74
N ASP A 91 -0.21 -9.15 -16.91
CA ASP A 91 0.49 -9.20 -18.20
C ASP A 91 1.44 -8.01 -18.36
N ASP A 92 0.94 -6.79 -18.13
CA ASP A 92 1.74 -5.57 -18.13
C ASP A 92 2.88 -5.62 -17.09
N THR A 93 2.58 -6.10 -15.88
CA THR A 93 3.57 -6.26 -14.80
C THR A 93 4.72 -7.17 -15.24
N VAL A 94 4.40 -8.33 -15.78
CA VAL A 94 5.39 -9.31 -16.24
C VAL A 94 6.18 -8.78 -17.44
N ARG A 95 5.54 -8.05 -18.36
CA ARG A 95 6.22 -7.38 -19.46
C ARG A 95 7.29 -6.41 -18.95
N TYR A 96 6.95 -5.52 -18.02
CA TYR A 96 7.91 -4.55 -17.49
C TYR A 96 9.03 -5.18 -16.66
N LEU A 97 8.75 -6.27 -15.95
CA LEU A 97 9.79 -7.05 -15.25
C LEU A 97 10.74 -7.75 -16.24
N ALA A 98 10.22 -8.26 -17.36
CA ALA A 98 11.03 -8.85 -18.41
C ALA A 98 11.92 -7.81 -19.11
N GLU A 99 11.38 -6.62 -19.40
CA GLU A 99 12.14 -5.48 -19.91
C GLU A 99 13.28 -5.11 -18.96
N LEU A 100 13.00 -4.97 -17.66
CA LEU A 100 14.02 -4.68 -16.65
C LEU A 100 15.07 -5.78 -16.56
N ARG A 101 14.66 -7.06 -16.59
CA ARG A 101 15.58 -8.21 -16.54
C ARG A 101 16.57 -8.19 -17.71
N ALA A 102 16.13 -7.80 -18.90
CA ALA A 102 16.93 -7.75 -20.11
C ALA A 102 18.01 -6.64 -20.07
N LEU A 103 17.77 -5.57 -19.32
CA LEU A 103 18.72 -4.46 -19.16
C LEU A 103 19.79 -4.72 -18.09
N LEU A 104 19.58 -5.73 -17.23
CA LEU A 104 20.43 -5.99 -16.08
C LEU A 104 21.34 -7.20 -16.29
N PRO A 105 22.61 -7.13 -15.85
CA PRO A 105 23.43 -8.32 -15.76
C PRO A 105 22.84 -9.28 -14.72
N PRO A 106 23.00 -10.61 -14.90
CA PRO A 106 22.48 -11.61 -13.96
C PRO A 106 22.89 -11.35 -12.50
N THR A 107 24.07 -10.77 -12.27
CA THR A 107 24.59 -10.45 -10.94
C THR A 107 23.83 -9.33 -10.22
N LYS A 108 23.18 -8.41 -10.96
CA LYS A 108 22.40 -7.30 -10.39
C LYS A 108 20.91 -7.61 -10.25
N TRP A 109 20.44 -8.68 -10.91
CA TRP A 109 19.03 -9.03 -10.94
C TRP A 109 18.46 -9.29 -9.54
N LEU A 110 19.12 -10.14 -8.74
CA LEU A 110 18.67 -10.48 -7.39
C LEU A 110 18.48 -9.24 -6.52
N LYS A 111 19.51 -8.38 -6.45
CA LYS A 111 19.45 -7.16 -5.66
C LYS A 111 18.35 -6.20 -6.16
N THR A 112 18.15 -6.14 -7.47
CA THR A 112 17.07 -5.32 -8.04
C THR A 112 15.69 -5.84 -7.66
N VAL A 113 15.48 -7.16 -7.63
CA VAL A 113 14.22 -7.77 -7.21
C VAL A 113 13.96 -7.52 -5.72
N GLU A 114 14.98 -7.62 -4.86
CA GLU A 114 14.88 -7.27 -3.44
C GLU A 114 14.50 -5.80 -3.25
N ASP A 115 15.18 -4.89 -3.96
CA ASP A 115 14.89 -3.46 -3.87
C ASP A 115 13.47 -3.12 -4.37
N LEU A 116 12.97 -3.82 -5.40
CA LEU A 116 11.58 -3.72 -5.85
C LEU A 116 10.60 -4.23 -4.79
N ASP A 117 10.92 -5.32 -4.11
CA ASP A 117 10.08 -5.90 -3.06
C ASP A 117 9.88 -4.92 -1.89
N ASP A 118 10.97 -4.28 -1.45
CA ASP A 118 10.91 -3.25 -0.40
C ASP A 118 10.25 -1.95 -0.87
N GLU A 119 10.53 -1.50 -2.10
CA GLU A 119 9.91 -0.31 -2.69
C GLU A 119 8.38 -0.46 -2.82
N VAL A 120 7.92 -1.59 -3.36
CA VAL A 120 6.48 -1.87 -3.51
C VAL A 120 5.81 -2.02 -2.14
N PHE A 121 6.45 -2.75 -1.21
CA PHE A 121 5.96 -2.85 0.15
C PHE A 121 5.74 -1.48 0.79
N PHE A 122 6.77 -0.62 0.75
CA PHE A 122 6.70 0.71 1.36
C PHE A 122 5.59 1.56 0.74
N ARG A 123 5.43 1.52 -0.58
CA ARG A 123 4.37 2.26 -1.27
C ARG A 123 2.98 1.82 -0.85
N VAL A 124 2.72 0.51 -0.84
CA VAL A 124 1.42 -0.06 -0.46
C VAL A 124 1.13 0.20 1.02
N TYR A 125 2.12 0.02 1.89
CA TYR A 125 1.99 0.28 3.32
C TYR A 125 1.70 1.77 3.60
N LYS A 126 2.43 2.67 2.94
CA LYS A 126 2.19 4.12 3.03
C LYS A 126 0.78 4.48 2.57
N GLU A 127 0.31 3.94 1.43
CA GLU A 127 -1.06 4.19 0.94
C GLU A 127 -2.10 3.71 1.95
N LYS A 128 -1.90 2.54 2.57
CA LYS A 128 -2.77 2.04 3.64
C LYS A 128 -2.78 2.95 4.86
N LEU A 129 -1.60 3.37 5.35
CA LEU A 129 -1.50 4.27 6.51
C LEU A 129 -2.17 5.62 6.25
N VAL A 130 -1.93 6.21 5.08
CA VAL A 130 -2.56 7.48 4.69
C VAL A 130 -4.08 7.29 4.57
N GLY A 131 -4.55 6.23 3.92
CA GLY A 131 -5.97 5.92 3.81
C GLY A 131 -6.63 5.71 5.18
N GLN A 132 -5.98 4.98 6.09
CA GLN A 132 -6.44 4.78 7.46
C GLN A 132 -6.52 6.11 8.22
N LYS A 133 -5.50 6.95 8.09
CA LYS A 133 -5.46 8.27 8.71
C LYS A 133 -6.62 9.14 8.26
N VAL A 134 -6.86 9.23 6.95
CA VAL A 134 -7.98 9.99 6.36
C VAL A 134 -9.34 9.47 6.82
N TRP A 135 -9.52 8.14 6.83
CA TRP A 135 -10.79 7.54 7.24
C TRP A 135 -11.07 7.78 8.73
N VAL A 136 -10.08 7.55 9.59
CA VAL A 136 -10.21 7.79 11.04
C VAL A 136 -10.42 9.27 11.34
N GLN A 137 -9.71 10.16 10.64
CA GLN A 137 -9.93 11.60 10.78
C GLN A 137 -11.39 11.93 10.50
N LYS A 138 -11.94 11.44 9.39
CA LYS A 138 -13.34 11.67 9.05
C LYS A 138 -14.30 11.11 10.12
N GLU A 139 -14.10 9.89 10.60
CA GLU A 139 -14.90 9.32 11.68
C GLU A 139 -14.85 10.18 12.95
N PHE A 140 -13.66 10.69 13.28
CA PHE A 140 -13.45 11.53 14.45
C PHE A 140 -14.13 12.90 14.29
N GLN A 141 -14.04 13.52 13.12
CA GLN A 141 -14.73 14.76 12.80
C GLN A 141 -16.26 14.61 12.91
N GLU A 142 -16.82 13.52 12.37
CA GLU A 142 -18.25 13.19 12.49
C GLU A 142 -18.66 12.91 13.94
N TRP A 143 -17.78 12.25 14.71
CA TRP A 143 -17.98 12.00 16.12
C TRP A 143 -18.02 13.30 16.93
N LEU A 144 -17.07 14.21 16.70
CA LEU A 144 -17.03 15.54 17.32
C LEU A 144 -18.26 16.37 16.95
N GLU A 145 -18.66 16.36 15.69
CA GLU A 145 -19.87 17.05 15.22
C GLU A 145 -21.12 16.53 15.94
N ARG A 146 -21.22 15.21 16.12
CA ARG A 146 -22.34 14.60 16.85
C ARG A 146 -22.30 14.92 18.35
N LYS A 147 -21.12 14.94 18.98
CA LYS A 147 -20.95 15.22 20.42
C LYS A 147 -21.22 16.70 20.74
N TYR A 148 -20.57 17.60 20.02
CA TYR A 148 -20.55 19.03 20.33
C TYR A 148 -21.56 19.87 19.55
N LYS A 149 -22.11 19.37 18.44
CA LYS A 149 -23.07 20.02 17.54
C LYS A 149 -22.56 21.26 16.81
N THR A 150 -21.69 22.07 17.43
CA THR A 150 -21.10 23.27 16.85
C THR A 150 -19.60 23.31 17.08
N ILE A 151 -18.87 23.88 16.12
CA ILE A 151 -17.41 23.97 16.21
C ILE A 151 -16.94 24.91 17.32
N ASP A 152 -17.76 25.92 17.66
CA ASP A 152 -17.47 26.87 18.75
C ASP A 152 -17.23 26.15 20.08
N ARG A 153 -17.94 25.06 20.36
CA ARG A 153 -17.74 24.26 21.57
C ARG A 153 -16.41 23.54 21.61
N VAL A 154 -15.91 23.11 20.45
CA VAL A 154 -14.56 22.52 20.35
C VAL A 154 -13.52 23.63 20.53
N ASN A 155 -13.73 24.79 19.92
CA ASN A 155 -12.85 25.97 20.05
C ASN A 155 -12.80 26.51 21.48
N GLU A 156 -13.87 26.39 22.27
CA GLU A 156 -13.89 26.69 23.71
C GLU A 156 -12.92 25.79 24.50
N ILE A 157 -12.68 24.56 24.03
CA ILE A 157 -11.80 23.57 24.69
C ILE A 157 -10.34 23.77 24.27
N VAL A 158 -10.08 23.85 22.96
CA VAL A 158 -8.69 23.95 22.43
C VAL A 158 -8.10 25.36 22.56
N GLY A 159 -8.94 26.36 22.85
CA GLY A 159 -8.50 27.73 23.05
C GLY A 159 -8.14 28.47 21.75
N PRO A 160 -7.71 29.74 21.88
CA PRO A 160 -7.55 30.65 20.75
C PRO A 160 -6.39 30.30 19.82
N ASP A 161 -5.39 29.56 20.29
CA ASP A 161 -4.18 29.22 19.53
C ASP A 161 -4.43 28.10 18.50
N TYR A 162 -5.51 27.34 18.66
CA TYR A 162 -5.84 26.16 17.85
C TYR A 162 -7.27 26.19 17.28
N GLY A 163 -7.87 27.38 17.19
CA GLY A 163 -9.25 27.53 16.71
C GLY A 163 -9.48 26.98 15.31
N TYR A 164 -10.49 26.12 15.17
CA TYR A 164 -10.93 25.52 13.91
C TYR A 164 -12.07 26.32 13.28
N SER A 165 -12.05 26.45 11.94
CA SER A 165 -13.13 27.11 11.20
C SER A 165 -14.35 26.20 10.99
N SER A 166 -14.15 24.89 10.98
CA SER A 166 -15.19 23.88 10.84
C SER A 166 -14.72 22.52 11.39
N PHE A 167 -15.64 21.58 11.60
CA PHE A 167 -15.27 20.20 11.97
C PHE A 167 -14.35 19.52 10.95
N LYS A 168 -14.42 19.92 9.67
CA LYS A 168 -13.56 19.35 8.61
C LYS A 168 -12.09 19.78 8.73
N ASP A 169 -11.83 20.86 9.44
CA ASP A 169 -10.48 21.40 9.64
C ASP A 169 -9.80 20.78 10.87
N VAL A 170 -10.55 20.02 11.68
CA VAL A 170 -9.98 19.30 12.83
C VAL A 170 -9.04 18.21 12.34
N GLU A 171 -7.85 18.16 12.93
CA GLU A 171 -6.85 17.15 12.61
C GLU A 171 -7.30 15.74 13.04
N ASP A 172 -6.54 14.72 12.64
CA ASP A 172 -6.78 13.36 13.08
C ASP A 172 -6.54 13.19 14.59
N PRO A 173 -7.13 12.16 15.23
CA PRO A 173 -6.99 11.90 16.67
C PRO A 173 -5.56 11.74 17.20
N TRP A 174 -4.57 11.55 16.33
CA TRP A 174 -3.16 11.44 16.72
C TRP A 174 -2.42 12.78 16.69
N SER A 175 -3.02 13.81 16.10
CA SER A 175 -2.37 15.11 15.83
C SER A 175 -3.12 16.29 16.45
N VAL A 176 -4.32 16.08 17.01
CA VAL A 176 -5.05 17.13 17.72
C VAL A 176 -4.35 17.59 19.00
N PRO A 177 -4.61 18.83 19.47
CA PRO A 177 -4.08 19.35 20.72
C PRO A 177 -4.42 18.49 21.94
N GLU A 178 -3.56 18.53 22.96
CA GLU A 178 -3.69 17.73 24.20
C GLU A 178 -4.99 18.04 24.96
N GLU A 179 -5.57 19.22 24.76
CA GLU A 179 -6.86 19.63 25.30
C GLU A 179 -8.02 18.70 24.85
N LEU A 180 -7.85 18.00 23.73
CA LEU A 180 -8.80 17.00 23.22
C LEU A 180 -8.43 15.56 23.60
N ASP A 181 -7.46 15.31 24.48
CA ASP A 181 -7.04 13.95 24.84
C ASP A 181 -8.18 13.08 25.40
N ASP A 182 -9.06 13.67 26.20
CA ASP A 182 -10.21 12.96 26.76
C ASP A 182 -11.26 12.65 25.69
N ASP A 183 -11.45 13.56 24.73
CA ASP A 183 -12.27 13.33 23.54
C ASP A 183 -11.70 12.22 22.66
N VAL A 184 -10.39 12.21 22.45
CA VAL A 184 -9.68 11.15 21.72
C VAL A 184 -9.88 9.80 22.41
N LYS A 185 -9.74 9.72 23.73
CA LYS A 185 -9.99 8.49 24.49
C LYS A 185 -11.44 8.01 24.33
N GLU A 186 -12.41 8.92 24.46
CA GLU A 186 -13.82 8.58 24.35
C GLU A 186 -14.17 8.09 22.94
N PHE A 187 -13.68 8.77 21.91
CA PHE A 187 -13.81 8.36 20.51
C PHE A 187 -13.29 6.93 20.30
N TRP A 188 -12.11 6.59 20.83
CA TRP A 188 -11.56 5.25 20.69
C TRP A 188 -12.38 4.18 21.41
N GLU A 189 -12.93 4.49 22.58
CA GLU A 189 -13.79 3.57 23.32
C GLU A 189 -15.12 3.33 22.60
N GLU A 190 -15.73 4.36 22.01
CA GLU A 190 -16.95 4.21 21.22
C GLU A 190 -16.68 3.39 19.95
N ARG A 191 -15.62 3.72 19.22
CA ARG A 191 -15.22 3.01 18.00
C ARG A 191 -14.92 1.53 18.25
N LYS A 192 -14.37 1.17 19.41
CA LYS A 192 -14.17 -0.24 19.82
C LYS A 192 -15.49 -0.96 20.06
N LYS A 193 -16.51 -0.28 20.61
CA LYS A 193 -17.84 -0.87 20.86
C LYS A 193 -18.55 -1.16 19.55
N THR A 194 -18.62 -0.19 18.63
CA THR A 194 -19.27 -0.36 17.32
C THR A 194 -18.66 -1.52 16.52
N LYS A 195 -17.33 -1.66 16.51
CA LYS A 195 -16.65 -2.77 15.83
C LYS A 195 -16.92 -4.15 16.41
N LYS A 196 -17.36 -4.25 17.67
CA LYS A 196 -17.74 -5.54 18.29
C LYS A 196 -19.20 -5.91 18.00
N GLU A 197 -20.05 -4.96 17.69
CA GLU A 197 -21.47 -5.19 17.39
C GLU A 197 -21.70 -5.56 15.91
N GLU A 198 -20.76 -5.23 15.03
CA GLU A 198 -20.79 -5.55 13.59
C GLU A 198 -20.12 -6.89 13.22
N GLN A 199 -19.56 -7.63 14.21
CA GLN A 199 -18.95 -8.96 14.05
C GLN A 199 -19.89 -10.06 14.53
#